data_AF-A0A955S0Q9-F1
#
_entry.id   AF-A0A955S0Q9-F1
#
_cell.length_a   1.000
_cell.length_b   1.000
_cell.length_c   1.000
_cell.angle_alpha   90.00
_cell.angle_beta   90.00
_cell.angle_gamma   90.00
#
_symmetry.space_group_name_H-M   'P 1'
#
loop_
_entity.id
_entity.type
_entity.pdbx_description
1 polymer ?
#
loop_
_entity_poly.entity_id
_entity_poly.type
_entity_poly.pdbx_seq_one_letter_code
_entity_poly.pdbx_strand_id
1 'polypeptide(L)'
;MPKSPSSPVEYISIPAYARQLGISRIAVYQKVKQGRIPAKKIGRNYVVILQTPQKAEKTFDKSHVSIPQLAKHMGISRMAVYKKIKSGQIQAQKMGRNYVIDFNDFSGKRTQKTQSLKKKVYVQGLLTIPELARKMGMSRVAVYKKVKSGQITAKKVGRNYTVPAQDFSAEGSPFIKKKKKDIQDYISIPQMAKNLGLSRFEVYQKVKKGTIKGRKVGRNYVIAVEDIRLAFGDET
;
A
#
# COMPACT_ATOMS: atom_id res chain seq x y z
N MET A 1 45.59 -52.54 -8.09
CA MET A 1 45.31 -51.11 -8.40
C MET A 1 44.75 -50.43 -7.15
N PRO A 2 45.42 -49.40 -6.61
CA PRO A 2 44.94 -48.69 -5.43
C PRO A 2 43.69 -47.87 -5.79
N LYS A 3 42.60 -48.04 -5.03
CA LYS A 3 41.42 -47.16 -5.09
C LYS A 3 41.86 -45.79 -4.56
N SER A 4 41.75 -44.76 -5.39
CA SER A 4 41.95 -43.37 -4.98
C SER A 4 41.01 -43.02 -3.82
N PRO A 5 41.44 -42.17 -2.86
CA PRO A 5 40.67 -41.89 -1.66
C PRO A 5 39.40 -41.13 -2.02
N SER A 6 38.23 -41.73 -1.71
CA SER A 6 36.95 -41.04 -1.77
C SER A 6 37.02 -39.80 -0.90
N SER A 7 36.73 -38.63 -1.46
CA SER A 7 36.64 -37.37 -0.73
C SER A 7 35.79 -37.52 0.54
N PRO A 8 36.20 -36.91 1.68
CA PRO A 8 35.44 -37.04 2.92
C PRO A 8 34.04 -36.44 2.72
N VAL A 9 33.04 -37.31 2.77
CA VAL A 9 31.63 -36.91 2.65
C VAL A 9 31.25 -36.18 3.91
N GLU A 10 31.08 -34.86 3.82
CA GLU A 10 30.72 -34.03 4.96
C GLU A 10 29.22 -34.16 5.28
N TYR A 11 28.91 -34.40 6.55
CA TYR A 11 27.56 -34.63 7.04
C TYR A 11 27.11 -33.44 7.89
N ILE A 12 25.97 -32.84 7.56
CA ILE A 12 25.41 -31.71 8.31
C ILE A 12 24.05 -32.06 8.91
N SER A 13 23.79 -31.64 10.14
CA SER A 13 22.50 -31.87 10.79
C SER A 13 21.38 -31.10 10.08
N ILE A 14 20.15 -31.64 10.07
CA ILE A 14 18.98 -30.95 9.50
C ILE A 14 18.83 -29.51 10.03
N PRO A 15 18.97 -29.22 11.34
CA PRO A 15 18.86 -27.85 11.84
C PRO A 15 19.96 -26.92 11.31
N ALA A 16 21.20 -27.41 11.17
CA ALA A 16 22.29 -26.62 10.62
C ALA A 16 22.08 -26.35 9.13
N TYR A 17 21.65 -27.36 8.36
CA TYR A 17 21.29 -27.20 6.95
C TYR A 17 20.12 -26.23 6.73
N ALA A 18 19.13 -26.26 7.63
CA ALA A 18 17.99 -25.35 7.61
C ALA A 18 18.41 -23.89 7.80
N ARG A 19 19.35 -23.62 8.73
CA ARG A 19 19.94 -22.29 8.93
C ARG A 19 20.69 -21.81 7.69
N GLN A 20 21.45 -22.68 7.03
CA GLN A 20 22.19 -22.34 5.81
C GLN A 20 21.28 -21.96 4.64
N LEU A 21 20.14 -22.64 4.50
CA LEU A 21 19.17 -22.38 3.42
C LEU A 21 18.16 -21.27 3.74
N GLY A 22 18.07 -20.80 4.99
CA GLY A 22 17.04 -19.85 5.42
C GLY A 22 15.62 -20.42 5.38
N ILE A 23 15.46 -21.74 5.57
CA ILE A 23 14.17 -22.45 5.52
C ILE A 23 13.91 -23.13 6.89
N SER A 24 12.64 -23.39 7.23
CA SER A 24 12.31 -24.09 8.47
C SER A 24 12.85 -25.52 8.51
N ARG A 25 13.29 -25.97 9.70
CA ARG A 25 13.77 -27.35 9.93
C ARG A 25 12.77 -28.42 9.48
N ILE A 26 11.47 -28.13 9.61
CA ILE A 26 10.38 -29.04 9.24
C ILE A 26 10.30 -29.19 7.71
N ALA A 27 10.43 -28.09 6.97
CA ALA A 27 10.44 -28.14 5.51
C ALA A 27 11.66 -28.89 4.97
N VAL A 28 12.82 -28.77 5.61
CA VAL A 28 13.99 -29.62 5.30
C VAL A 28 13.69 -31.09 5.59
N TYR A 29 13.14 -31.40 6.77
CA TYR A 29 12.74 -32.78 7.12
C TYR A 29 11.73 -33.39 6.14
N GLN A 30 10.71 -32.63 5.73
CA GLN A 30 9.73 -33.08 4.74
C GLN A 30 10.38 -33.37 3.38
N LYS A 31 11.31 -32.51 2.93
CA LYS A 31 12.05 -32.73 1.68
C LYS A 31 12.96 -33.95 1.75
N VAL A 32 13.57 -34.23 2.90
CA VAL A 32 14.31 -35.47 3.16
C VAL A 32 13.39 -36.69 3.08
N LYS A 33 12.22 -36.65 3.76
CA LYS A 33 11.23 -37.75 3.72
C LYS A 33 10.68 -38.02 2.31
N GLN A 34 10.62 -36.98 1.47
CA GLN A 34 10.20 -37.06 0.07
C GLN A 34 11.33 -37.46 -0.89
N GLY A 35 12.54 -37.73 -0.39
CA GLY A 35 13.70 -38.13 -1.21
C GLY A 35 14.32 -37.00 -2.05
N ARG A 36 13.92 -35.74 -1.83
CA ARG A 36 14.43 -34.58 -2.58
C ARG A 36 15.79 -34.09 -2.08
N ILE A 37 16.17 -34.46 -0.85
CA ILE A 37 17.46 -34.14 -0.24
C ILE A 37 18.07 -35.47 0.22
N PRO A 38 19.27 -35.83 -0.24
CA PRO A 38 19.94 -37.04 0.22
C PRO A 38 20.33 -36.89 1.69
N ALA A 39 19.87 -37.82 2.52
CA ALA A 39 20.20 -37.84 3.94
C ALA A 39 20.38 -39.28 4.42
N LYS A 40 21.25 -39.45 5.42
CA LYS A 40 21.48 -40.70 6.13
C LYS A 40 20.81 -40.65 7.49
N LYS A 41 20.07 -41.69 7.86
CA LYS A 41 19.49 -41.81 9.22
C LYS A 41 20.56 -42.34 10.17
N ILE A 42 20.82 -41.61 11.24
CA ILE A 42 21.75 -41.98 12.31
C ILE A 42 20.96 -41.92 13.63
N GLY A 43 20.59 -43.10 14.14
CA GLY A 43 19.72 -43.22 15.31
C GLY A 43 18.33 -42.60 15.09
N ARG A 44 17.95 -41.66 15.95
CA ARG A 44 16.67 -40.93 15.87
C ARG A 44 16.70 -39.77 14.87
N ASN A 45 17.89 -39.36 14.41
CA ASN A 45 18.09 -38.16 13.62
C ASN A 45 18.47 -38.46 12.17
N TYR A 46 18.19 -37.51 11.28
CA TYR A 46 18.68 -37.52 9.90
C TYR A 46 19.84 -36.52 9.77
N VAL A 47 20.86 -36.92 9.01
CA VAL A 47 22.00 -36.07 8.68
C VAL A 47 22.10 -35.96 7.17
N VAL A 48 22.13 -34.72 6.68
CA VAL A 48 22.12 -34.40 5.25
C VAL A 48 23.53 -34.58 4.71
N ILE A 49 23.61 -35.23 3.56
CA ILE A 49 24.87 -35.42 2.84
C ILE A 49 25.14 -34.14 2.05
N LEU A 50 26.17 -33.39 2.40
CA LEU A 50 26.64 -32.27 1.58
C LEU A 50 27.39 -32.87 0.38
N GLN A 51 26.65 -33.38 -0.60
CA GLN A 51 27.19 -33.36 -1.94
C GLN A 51 27.23 -31.88 -2.31
N THR A 52 28.42 -31.34 -2.58
CA THR A 52 28.55 -30.02 -3.21
C THR A 52 27.56 -30.03 -4.37
N PRO A 53 26.49 -29.22 -4.36
CA PRO A 53 25.57 -29.25 -5.47
C PRO A 53 26.34 -28.68 -6.65
N GLN A 54 26.86 -29.56 -7.49
CA GLN A 54 26.96 -29.24 -8.91
C GLN A 54 25.53 -28.88 -9.26
N LYS A 55 25.27 -27.57 -9.35
CA LYS A 55 24.03 -27.05 -9.89
C LYS A 55 23.82 -27.85 -11.16
N ALA A 56 22.80 -28.70 -11.20
CA ALA A 56 22.28 -29.20 -12.45
C ALA A 56 21.71 -27.96 -13.16
N GLU A 57 22.60 -27.21 -13.79
CA GLU A 57 22.24 -26.28 -14.83
C GLU A 57 21.51 -27.15 -15.85
N LYS A 58 20.18 -27.08 -15.81
CA LYS A 58 19.38 -27.57 -16.93
C LYS A 58 19.79 -26.68 -18.10
N THR A 59 20.75 -27.13 -18.87
CA THR A 59 21.05 -26.63 -20.20
C THR A 59 19.87 -27.04 -21.07
N PHE A 60 18.77 -26.31 -20.95
CA PHE A 60 17.82 -26.23 -22.05
C PHE A 60 18.61 -25.60 -23.20
N ASP A 61 18.67 -26.27 -24.33
CA ASP A 61 19.12 -25.65 -25.57
C ASP A 61 18.48 -24.27 -25.66
N LYS A 62 19.34 -23.24 -25.73
CA LYS A 62 19.04 -21.82 -25.48
C LYS A 62 17.98 -21.20 -26.42
N SER A 63 17.30 -22.01 -27.23
CA SER A 63 16.30 -21.60 -28.20
C SER A 63 14.92 -21.36 -27.59
N HIS A 64 14.53 -22.02 -26.51
CA HIS A 64 13.15 -21.95 -26.01
C HIS A 64 13.00 -21.28 -24.64
N VAL A 65 12.04 -20.37 -24.52
CA VAL A 65 11.82 -19.57 -23.33
C VAL A 65 10.36 -19.62 -22.88
N SER A 66 10.16 -19.68 -21.56
CA SER A 66 8.83 -19.64 -20.95
C SER A 66 8.27 -18.22 -20.86
N ILE A 67 6.93 -18.06 -20.84
CA ILE A 67 6.28 -16.73 -20.71
C ILE A 67 6.88 -15.87 -19.58
N PRO A 68 7.08 -16.39 -18.33
CA PRO A 68 7.64 -15.57 -17.26
C PRO A 68 9.08 -15.13 -17.51
N GLN A 69 9.87 -15.98 -18.17
CA GLN A 69 11.26 -15.70 -18.48
C GLN A 69 11.36 -14.70 -19.65
N LEU A 70 10.51 -14.82 -20.65
CA LEU A 70 10.37 -13.83 -21.73
C LEU A 70 9.90 -12.48 -21.18
N ALA A 71 8.94 -12.48 -20.25
CA ALA A 71 8.46 -11.26 -19.59
C ALA A 71 9.57 -10.51 -18.85
N LYS A 72 10.42 -11.24 -18.11
CA LYS A 72 11.62 -10.67 -17.46
C LYS A 72 12.58 -10.09 -18.48
N HIS A 73 12.83 -10.80 -19.58
CA HIS A 73 13.74 -10.36 -20.63
C HIS A 73 13.22 -9.10 -21.36
N MET A 74 11.90 -8.99 -21.56
CA MET A 74 11.26 -7.86 -22.22
C MET A 74 10.97 -6.67 -21.29
N GLY A 75 11.09 -6.83 -19.97
CA GLY A 75 10.69 -5.82 -18.99
C GLY A 75 9.19 -5.52 -18.98
N ILE A 76 8.35 -6.50 -19.34
CA ILE A 76 6.89 -6.38 -19.46
C ILE A 76 6.21 -7.39 -18.51
N SER A 77 4.95 -7.17 -18.13
CA SER A 77 4.22 -8.13 -17.30
C SER A 77 3.97 -9.47 -18.02
N ARG A 78 3.98 -10.58 -17.28
CA ARG A 78 3.63 -11.92 -17.78
C ARG A 78 2.30 -11.92 -18.54
N MET A 79 1.33 -11.15 -18.06
CA MET A 79 0.00 -11.01 -18.69
C MET A 79 0.05 -10.28 -20.03
N ALA A 80 0.90 -9.26 -20.18
CA ALA A 80 1.05 -8.59 -21.46
C ALA A 80 1.74 -9.49 -22.49
N VAL A 81 2.73 -10.31 -22.09
CA VAL A 81 3.30 -11.34 -22.98
C VAL A 81 2.22 -12.34 -23.41
N TYR A 82 1.41 -12.85 -22.46
CA TYR A 82 0.29 -13.75 -22.77
C TYR A 82 -0.73 -13.14 -23.74
N LYS A 83 -1.08 -11.86 -23.56
CA LYS A 83 -1.98 -11.13 -24.49
C LYS A 83 -1.39 -11.03 -25.89
N LYS A 84 -0.08 -10.75 -25.99
CA LYS A 84 0.61 -10.68 -27.29
C LYS A 84 0.69 -12.03 -28.00
N ILE A 85 0.84 -13.13 -27.25
CA ILE A 85 0.71 -14.49 -27.81
C ILE A 85 -0.72 -14.73 -28.33
N LYS A 86 -1.73 -14.43 -27.51
CA LYS A 86 -3.15 -14.54 -27.88
C LYS A 86 -3.53 -13.71 -29.10
N SER A 87 -2.89 -12.56 -29.29
CA SER A 87 -3.12 -11.68 -30.44
C SER A 87 -2.24 -12.02 -31.66
N GLY A 88 -1.45 -13.09 -31.62
CA GLY A 88 -0.57 -13.51 -32.71
C GLY A 88 0.67 -12.63 -32.94
N GLN A 89 0.96 -11.68 -32.04
CA GLN A 89 2.17 -10.83 -32.13
C GLN A 89 3.44 -11.56 -31.70
N ILE A 90 3.28 -12.66 -30.95
CA ILE A 90 4.36 -13.53 -30.48
C ILE A 90 4.00 -14.94 -30.89
N GLN A 91 4.83 -15.54 -31.73
CA GLN A 91 4.69 -16.96 -32.05
C GLN A 91 5.07 -17.77 -30.82
N ALA A 92 4.20 -18.70 -30.44
CA ALA A 92 4.43 -19.57 -29.29
C ALA A 92 3.68 -20.88 -29.49
N GLN A 93 4.35 -21.98 -29.19
CA GLN A 93 3.76 -23.30 -29.21
C GLN A 93 3.15 -23.61 -27.84
N LYS A 94 1.88 -24.01 -27.83
CA LYS A 94 1.21 -24.46 -26.60
C LYS A 94 1.63 -25.90 -26.30
N MET A 95 2.33 -26.10 -25.20
CA MET A 95 2.71 -27.43 -24.69
C MET A 95 2.02 -27.65 -23.34
N GLY A 96 0.90 -28.36 -23.38
CA GLY A 96 0.04 -28.61 -22.22
C GLY A 96 -0.50 -27.32 -21.60
N ARG A 97 -0.12 -27.05 -20.35
CA ARG A 97 -0.52 -25.84 -19.59
C ARG A 97 0.37 -24.62 -19.87
N ASN A 98 1.49 -24.80 -20.56
CA ASN A 98 2.49 -23.76 -20.77
C ASN A 98 2.60 -23.39 -22.26
N TYR A 99 3.17 -22.22 -22.51
CA TYR A 99 3.61 -21.82 -23.84
C TYR A 99 5.13 -21.82 -23.87
N VAL A 100 5.65 -22.31 -24.99
CA VAL A 100 7.07 -22.36 -25.32
C VAL A 100 7.27 -21.39 -26.48
N ILE A 101 8.23 -20.48 -26.33
CA ILE A 101 8.49 -19.38 -27.27
C ILE A 101 9.93 -19.49 -27.76
N ASP A 102 10.15 -19.35 -29.06
CA ASP A 102 11.48 -19.28 -29.63
C ASP A 102 12.13 -17.92 -29.35
N PHE A 103 13.32 -17.95 -28.74
CA PHE A 103 14.03 -16.75 -28.32
C PHE A 103 14.59 -15.93 -29.49
N ASN A 104 14.88 -16.60 -30.62
CA ASN A 104 15.44 -15.97 -31.80
C ASN A 104 14.53 -14.89 -32.38
N ASP A 105 13.21 -15.06 -32.28
CA ASP A 105 12.20 -14.09 -32.74
C ASP A 105 12.26 -12.73 -32.01
N PHE A 106 12.86 -12.69 -30.81
CA PHE A 106 12.85 -11.51 -29.94
C PHE A 106 14.17 -10.74 -29.89
N SER A 107 15.26 -11.31 -30.37
CA SER A 107 16.60 -10.71 -30.30
C SER A 107 16.72 -9.38 -31.08
N GLY A 108 15.83 -9.11 -32.04
CA GLY A 108 15.96 -7.99 -32.98
C GLY A 108 15.07 -6.75 -32.77
N LYS A 109 14.09 -6.75 -31.84
CA LYS A 109 13.11 -5.65 -31.74
C LYS A 109 13.03 -5.04 -30.35
N ARG A 110 14.15 -4.45 -29.92
CA ARG A 110 14.18 -3.50 -28.79
C ARG A 110 13.42 -2.24 -29.21
N THR A 111 12.10 -2.27 -29.07
CA THR A 111 11.26 -1.09 -29.30
C THR A 111 11.63 -0.06 -28.23
N GLN A 112 12.47 0.91 -28.59
CA GLN A 112 12.87 2.05 -27.76
C GLN A 112 11.68 2.99 -27.40
N LYS A 113 10.43 2.52 -27.52
CA LYS A 113 9.20 3.31 -27.47
C LYS A 113 8.57 3.43 -26.08
N THR A 114 9.15 2.85 -25.03
CA THR A 114 8.61 2.93 -23.65
C THR A 114 9.26 3.99 -22.76
N GLN A 115 10.41 4.56 -23.15
CA GLN A 115 11.02 5.64 -22.36
C GLN A 115 10.49 7.04 -22.73
N SER A 116 9.87 7.21 -23.90
CA SER A 116 9.51 8.53 -24.46
C SER A 116 8.08 9.02 -24.17
N LEU A 117 7.26 8.32 -23.37
CA LEU A 117 5.89 8.75 -23.03
C LEU A 117 5.64 8.97 -21.52
N LYS A 118 6.68 9.31 -20.76
CA LYS A 118 6.52 10.02 -19.47
C LYS A 118 6.91 11.49 -19.60
N LYS A 119 6.48 12.16 -20.67
CA LYS A 119 6.47 13.62 -20.67
C LYS A 119 5.36 14.03 -19.70
N LYS A 120 5.74 14.34 -18.44
CA LYS A 120 4.84 15.00 -17.48
C LYS A 120 4.35 16.26 -18.18
N VAL A 121 3.07 16.28 -18.54
CA VAL A 121 2.42 17.49 -19.02
C VAL A 121 2.30 18.40 -17.80
N TYR A 122 3.32 19.24 -17.59
CA TYR A 122 3.24 20.34 -16.65
C TYR A 122 2.31 21.37 -17.28
N VAL A 123 1.03 21.34 -16.88
CA VAL A 123 0.19 22.53 -17.03
C VAL A 123 0.83 23.57 -16.11
N GLN A 124 1.45 24.58 -16.71
CA GLN A 124 2.15 25.65 -15.98
C GLN A 124 1.18 26.21 -14.94
N GLY A 125 1.57 26.14 -13.65
CA GLY A 125 0.75 26.66 -12.55
C GLY A 125 -0.07 25.62 -11.77
N LEU A 126 0.03 24.31 -12.03
CA LEU A 126 -0.65 23.27 -11.24
C LEU A 126 0.35 22.30 -10.58
N LEU A 127 0.28 22.18 -9.25
CA LEU A 127 1.13 21.32 -8.42
C LEU A 127 0.39 20.06 -8.00
N THR A 128 1.07 18.92 -8.08
CA THR A 128 0.57 17.68 -7.47
C THR A 128 0.87 17.63 -5.97
N ILE A 129 0.12 16.84 -5.19
CA ILE A 129 0.36 16.67 -3.74
C ILE A 129 1.83 16.34 -3.40
N PRO A 130 2.52 15.40 -4.09
CA PRO A 130 3.91 15.11 -3.78
C PRO A 130 4.86 16.28 -4.08
N GLU A 131 4.60 17.05 -5.14
CA GLU A 131 5.41 18.22 -5.49
C GLU A 131 5.20 19.35 -4.48
N LEU A 132 3.95 19.59 -4.09
CA LEU A 132 3.60 20.53 -3.03
C LEU A 132 4.26 20.14 -1.70
N ALA A 133 4.25 18.85 -1.35
CA ALA A 133 4.88 18.34 -0.15
C ALA A 133 6.39 18.63 -0.10
N ARG A 134 7.10 18.44 -1.22
CA ARG A 134 8.52 18.78 -1.34
C ARG A 134 8.77 20.27 -1.19
N LYS A 135 7.95 21.11 -1.82
CA LYS A 135 8.04 22.59 -1.68
C LYS A 135 7.78 23.05 -0.25
N MET A 136 6.90 22.37 0.48
CA MET A 136 6.52 22.69 1.85
C MET A 136 7.43 22.07 2.92
N GLY A 137 8.36 21.19 2.55
CA GLY A 137 9.11 20.39 3.54
C GLY A 137 8.22 19.49 4.42
N MET A 138 7.01 19.13 3.97
CA MET A 138 6.08 18.29 4.72
C MET A 138 5.96 16.89 4.13
N SER A 139 5.44 15.95 4.90
CA SER A 139 5.08 14.64 4.35
C SER A 139 3.89 14.76 3.37
N ARG A 140 3.88 13.90 2.33
CA ARG A 140 2.76 13.79 1.37
C ARG A 140 1.41 13.60 2.08
N VAL A 141 1.42 12.85 3.19
CA VAL A 141 0.23 12.56 3.99
C VAL A 141 -0.27 13.80 4.73
N ALA A 142 0.63 14.62 5.29
CA ALA A 142 0.26 15.87 5.95
C ALA A 142 -0.40 16.85 4.96
N VAL A 143 0.20 17.03 3.77
CA VAL A 143 -0.42 17.83 2.70
C VAL A 143 -1.79 17.28 2.31
N TYR A 144 -1.90 15.95 2.13
CA TYR A 144 -3.18 15.32 1.79
C TYR A 144 -4.26 15.56 2.86
N LYS A 145 -3.90 15.44 4.14
CA LYS A 145 -4.82 15.76 5.26
C LYS A 145 -5.25 17.22 5.23
N LYS A 146 -4.33 18.15 5.00
CA LYS A 146 -4.62 19.59 4.87
C LYS A 146 -5.57 19.88 3.71
N VAL A 147 -5.35 19.27 2.54
CA VAL A 147 -6.28 19.34 1.39
C VAL A 147 -7.65 18.78 1.76
N LYS A 148 -7.73 17.61 2.40
CA LYS A 148 -9.00 16.98 2.79
C LYS A 148 -9.76 17.80 3.85
N SER A 149 -9.05 18.49 4.74
CA SER A 149 -9.61 19.41 5.73
C SER A 149 -10.02 20.77 5.16
N GLY A 150 -9.69 21.05 3.90
CA GLY A 150 -9.99 22.34 3.25
C GLY A 150 -9.02 23.48 3.60
N GLN A 151 -7.92 23.20 4.31
CA GLN A 151 -6.87 24.20 4.59
C GLN A 151 -6.07 24.57 3.33
N ILE A 152 -6.00 23.66 2.36
CA ILE A 152 -5.34 23.90 1.06
C ILE A 152 -6.41 23.74 -0.02
N THR A 153 -6.61 24.79 -0.80
CA THR A 153 -7.49 24.75 -1.97
C THR A 153 -6.91 23.81 -3.00
N ALA A 154 -7.65 22.76 -3.35
CA ALA A 154 -7.23 21.80 -4.37
C ALA A 154 -8.43 21.39 -5.22
N LYS A 155 -8.19 21.20 -6.52
CA LYS A 155 -9.16 20.62 -7.44
C LYS A 155 -8.89 19.13 -7.57
N LYS A 156 -9.94 18.32 -7.44
CA LYS A 156 -9.85 16.87 -7.67
C LYS A 156 -9.84 16.59 -9.17
N VAL A 157 -8.81 15.92 -9.65
CA VAL A 157 -8.66 15.51 -11.05
C VAL A 157 -8.47 13.99 -11.07
N GLY A 158 -9.56 13.27 -11.38
CA GLY A 158 -9.61 11.81 -11.31
C GLY A 158 -9.36 11.28 -9.90
N ARG A 159 -8.28 10.50 -9.72
CA ARG A 159 -7.86 9.94 -8.42
C ARG A 159 -6.93 10.86 -7.63
N ASN A 160 -6.46 11.95 -8.22
CA ASN A 160 -5.47 12.84 -7.63
C ASN A 160 -6.09 14.21 -7.28
N TYR A 161 -5.39 14.96 -6.43
CA TYR A 161 -5.67 16.37 -6.20
C TYR A 161 -4.54 17.22 -6.79
N THR A 162 -4.94 18.34 -7.37
CA THR A 162 -4.04 19.31 -7.98
C THR A 162 -4.30 20.67 -7.35
N VAL A 163 -3.22 21.35 -6.98
CA VAL A 163 -3.24 22.62 -6.26
C VAL A 163 -2.69 23.70 -7.20
N PRO A 164 -3.40 24.82 -7.44
CA PRO A 164 -2.85 25.92 -8.20
C PRO A 164 -1.65 26.53 -7.46
N ALA A 165 -0.55 26.74 -8.19
CA ALA A 165 0.70 27.26 -7.63
C ALA A 165 0.57 28.70 -7.12
N GLN A 166 -0.40 29.46 -7.65
CA GLN A 166 -0.72 30.83 -7.24
C GLN A 166 -1.21 30.93 -5.79
N ASP A 167 -1.84 29.88 -5.25
CA ASP A 167 -2.34 29.85 -3.87
C ASP A 167 -1.19 29.68 -2.84
N PHE A 168 0.05 29.55 -3.31
CA PHE A 168 1.22 29.25 -2.50
C PHE A 168 2.27 30.37 -2.64
N SER A 169 2.11 31.45 -1.88
CA SER A 169 3.20 32.42 -1.68
C SER A 169 4.22 31.86 -0.69
N ALA A 170 5.50 32.15 -0.90
CA ALA A 170 6.66 31.49 -0.28
C ALA A 170 6.77 31.61 1.26
N GLU A 171 5.82 32.26 1.93
CA GLU A 171 5.85 32.56 3.37
C GLU A 171 5.01 31.58 4.24
N GLY A 172 4.68 30.40 3.72
CA GLY A 172 4.23 29.28 4.55
C GLY A 172 2.82 29.39 5.14
N SER A 173 2.07 30.45 4.87
CA SER A 173 0.65 30.53 5.22
C SER A 173 -0.22 30.21 3.99
N PRO A 174 -0.83 29.01 3.90
CA PRO A 174 -1.84 28.77 2.86
C PRO A 174 -2.96 29.79 3.07
N PHE A 175 -3.40 30.46 2.01
CA PHE A 175 -4.57 31.34 2.05
C PHE A 175 -5.75 30.56 2.64
N ILE A 176 -5.98 30.75 3.95
CA ILE A 176 -7.07 30.14 4.68
C ILE A 176 -8.32 30.85 4.17
N LYS A 177 -9.02 30.27 3.19
CA LYS A 177 -10.44 30.61 3.03
C LYS A 177 -11.14 30.06 4.26
N LYS A 178 -11.12 30.85 5.35
CA LYS A 178 -11.93 30.61 6.54
C LYS A 178 -13.35 30.54 6.03
N LYS A 179 -13.95 29.34 6.03
CA LYS A 179 -15.40 29.25 6.14
C LYS A 179 -15.73 29.89 7.49
N LYS A 180 -16.02 31.20 7.49
CA LYS A 180 -16.91 31.79 8.48
C LYS A 180 -18.26 31.11 8.27
N LYS A 181 -18.43 29.93 8.86
CA LYS A 181 -19.73 29.47 9.29
C LYS A 181 -19.75 29.79 10.76
N ASP A 182 -20.66 30.65 11.14
CA ASP A 182 -20.91 31.10 12.49
C ASP A 182 -20.76 29.90 13.43
N ILE A 183 -19.71 29.92 14.25
CA ILE A 183 -19.51 28.91 15.28
C ILE A 183 -20.57 29.26 16.33
N GLN A 184 -21.80 28.83 16.09
CA GLN A 184 -22.80 28.80 17.14
C GLN A 184 -22.28 27.79 18.16
N ASP A 185 -21.75 28.30 19.26
CA ASP A 185 -21.27 27.47 20.35
C ASP A 185 -22.48 26.72 20.91
N TYR A 186 -22.33 25.40 20.96
CA TYR A 186 -23.37 24.46 21.31
C TYR A 186 -22.99 23.79 22.63
N ILE A 187 -23.86 23.85 23.63
CA ILE A 187 -23.65 23.23 24.94
C ILE A 187 -24.57 22.02 25.16
N SER A 188 -24.11 21.07 25.96
CA SER A 188 -24.89 19.90 26.35
C SER A 188 -25.81 20.22 27.54
N ILE A 189 -26.92 19.47 27.69
CA ILE A 189 -27.83 19.61 28.85
C ILE A 189 -27.08 19.54 30.20
N PRO A 190 -26.16 18.60 30.45
CA PRO A 190 -25.45 18.54 31.72
C PRO A 190 -24.58 19.77 31.97
N GLN A 191 -23.98 20.33 30.91
CA GLN A 191 -23.17 21.54 31.02
C GLN A 191 -24.06 22.76 31.29
N MET A 192 -25.21 22.85 30.62
CA MET A 192 -26.18 23.91 30.84
C MET A 192 -26.72 23.90 32.28
N ALA A 193 -27.07 22.71 32.78
CA ALA A 193 -27.54 22.53 34.16
C ALA A 193 -26.51 23.01 35.18
N LYS A 194 -25.22 22.70 34.97
CA LYS A 194 -24.13 23.20 35.82
C LYS A 194 -24.02 24.71 35.78
N ASN A 195 -24.12 25.32 34.60
CA ASN A 195 -23.97 26.77 34.44
C ASN A 195 -25.14 27.55 35.09
N LEU A 196 -26.34 26.98 35.08
CA LEU A 196 -27.54 27.62 35.61
C LEU A 196 -27.86 27.23 37.06
N GLY A 197 -27.09 26.32 37.66
CA GLY A 197 -27.39 25.77 38.99
C GLY A 197 -28.69 24.94 39.05
N LEU A 198 -29.22 24.52 37.90
CA LEU A 198 -30.47 23.75 37.80
C LEU A 198 -30.24 22.25 37.77
N SER A 199 -31.29 21.47 38.05
CA SER A 199 -31.24 20.03 37.81
C SER A 199 -31.20 19.74 36.30
N ARG A 200 -30.41 18.71 35.92
CA ARG A 200 -30.37 18.21 34.53
C ARG A 200 -31.77 17.86 34.00
N PHE A 201 -32.63 17.41 34.89
CA PHE A 201 -34.01 17.05 34.56
C PHE A 201 -34.86 18.28 34.20
N GLU A 202 -34.69 19.40 34.91
CA GLU A 202 -35.43 20.64 34.63
C GLU A 202 -35.05 21.22 33.27
N VAL A 203 -33.75 21.25 32.95
CA VAL A 203 -33.26 21.66 31.63
C VAL A 203 -33.82 20.74 30.54
N TYR A 204 -33.84 19.42 30.77
CA TYR A 204 -34.45 18.47 29.83
C TYR A 204 -35.94 18.72 29.61
N GLN A 205 -36.70 18.96 30.69
CA GLN A 205 -38.14 19.22 30.59
C GLN A 205 -38.43 20.54 29.87
N LYS A 206 -37.62 21.59 30.08
CA LYS A 206 -37.72 22.86 29.34
C LYS A 206 -37.45 22.68 27.84
N VAL A 207 -36.47 21.85 27.48
CA VAL A 207 -36.23 21.49 26.07
C VAL A 207 -37.40 20.69 25.48
N LYS A 208 -37.94 19.73 26.23
CA LYS A 208 -39.05 18.87 25.78
C LYS A 208 -40.37 19.64 25.61
N LYS A 209 -40.62 20.63 26.49
CA LYS A 209 -41.77 21.54 26.41
C LYS A 209 -41.61 22.60 25.31
N GLY A 210 -40.42 22.74 24.73
CA GLY A 210 -40.14 23.72 23.67
C GLY A 210 -39.81 25.13 24.16
N THR A 211 -39.69 25.34 25.48
CA THR A 211 -39.29 26.64 26.07
C THR A 211 -37.84 26.99 25.71
N ILE A 212 -36.98 25.98 25.59
CA ILE A 212 -35.59 26.12 25.13
C ILE A 212 -35.45 25.35 23.83
N LYS A 213 -34.93 26.00 22.79
CA LYS A 213 -34.63 25.32 21.52
C LYS A 213 -33.43 24.38 21.72
N GLY A 214 -33.73 23.09 21.74
CA GLY A 214 -32.72 22.03 21.76
C GLY A 214 -32.71 21.24 20.45
N ARG A 215 -31.53 20.98 19.91
CA ARG A 215 -31.34 20.06 18.79
C ARG A 215 -31.02 18.67 19.32
N LYS A 216 -31.80 17.66 18.92
CA LYS A 216 -31.49 16.26 19.24
C LYS A 216 -30.31 15.77 18.40
N VAL A 217 -29.24 15.34 19.06
CA VAL A 217 -28.04 14.77 18.44
C VAL A 217 -27.77 13.40 19.08
N GLY A 218 -28.21 12.34 18.41
CA GLY A 218 -28.13 10.98 18.91
C GLY A 218 -29.01 10.75 20.15
N ARG A 219 -28.40 10.32 21.25
CA ARG A 219 -29.08 10.09 22.55
C ARG A 219 -29.19 11.36 23.41
N ASN A 220 -28.54 12.45 23.01
CA ASN A 220 -28.45 13.68 23.79
C ASN A 220 -29.11 14.86 23.06
N TYR A 221 -29.41 15.92 23.81
CA TYR A 221 -29.79 17.22 23.25
C TYR A 221 -28.64 18.19 23.40
N VAL A 222 -28.54 19.09 22.42
CA VAL A 222 -27.54 20.14 22.34
C VAL A 222 -28.27 21.46 22.13
N ILE A 223 -27.87 22.49 22.87
CA ILE A 223 -28.56 23.77 22.97
C ILE A 223 -27.59 24.85 22.50
N ALA A 224 -28.05 25.78 21.66
CA ALA A 224 -27.22 26.90 21.24
C ALA A 224 -27.04 27.87 22.41
N VAL A 225 -25.83 28.44 22.58
CA VAL A 225 -25.57 29.40 23.66
C VAL A 225 -26.47 30.64 23.57
N GLU A 226 -26.88 31.02 22.36
CA GLU A 226 -27.82 32.13 22.10
C GLU A 226 -29.20 31.89 22.75
N ASP A 227 -29.71 30.66 22.71
CA ASP A 227 -31.01 30.29 23.26
C ASP A 227 -31.02 30.29 24.80
N ILE A 228 -29.85 30.28 25.45
CA ILE A 228 -29.71 30.39 26.91
C ILE A 228 -30.08 31.79 27.36
N ARG A 229 -29.53 32.81 26.69
CA ARG A 229 -29.75 34.23 27.02
C ARG A 229 -31.22 34.60 26.90
N LEU A 230 -31.89 34.08 25.87
CA LEU A 230 -33.32 34.30 25.63
C LEU A 230 -34.22 33.61 26.66
N ALA A 231 -33.84 32.43 27.16
CA ALA A 231 -34.67 31.64 28.07
C ALA A 231 -34.50 32.02 29.55
N PHE A 232 -33.37 32.63 29.91
CA PHE A 232 -33.08 32.96 31.29
C PHE A 232 -33.01 34.45 31.58
N GLY A 233 -32.82 35.32 30.57
CA GLY A 233 -32.77 36.77 30.72
C GLY A 233 -31.65 37.16 31.69
N ASP A 234 -30.57 37.77 31.19
CA ASP A 234 -29.60 38.37 32.11
C ASP A 234 -30.35 39.46 32.94
N GLU A 235 -30.71 39.15 34.19
CA GLU A 235 -30.70 40.18 35.23
C GLU A 235 -29.22 40.57 35.36
N THR A 236 -28.94 41.74 34.78
CA THR A 236 -27.69 42.55 34.83
C THR A 236 -26.60 42.09 35.79
#